data_AF-A0A4Q5SB90-F1
#
_entry.id   AF-A0A4Q5SB90-F1
#
_cell.length_a   1.000
_cell.length_b   1.000
_cell.length_c   1.000
_cell.angle_alpha   90.00
_cell.angle_beta   90.00
_cell.angle_gamma   90.00
#
_symmetry.space_group_name_H-M   'P 1'
#
loop_
_entity.id
_entity.type
_entity.pdbx_description
1 polymer ?
#
loop_
_entity_poly.entity_id
_entity_poly.type
_entity_poly.pdbx_seq_one_letter_code
_entity_poly.pdbx_strand_id
1 'polypeptide(L)'
;MTDRLRLGVNIDHVATVRNARGSGYPDPVRAALLAVEAGADGITAHLREDRRHITDEDIARLVAELTVPLNLEMAATEEMLGIALKH
;
A
#
# COMPACT_ATOMS: atom_id res chain seq x y z
N MET A 1 -23.20 15.27 8.66
CA MET A 1 -22.19 14.38 8.06
C MET A 1 -22.90 13.07 7.77
N THR A 2 -22.96 12.63 6.53
CA THR A 2 -23.51 11.30 6.23
C THR A 2 -22.50 10.27 6.72
N ASP A 3 -22.83 9.51 7.77
CA ASP A 3 -22.07 8.37 8.30
C ASP A 3 -22.07 7.21 7.30
N ARG A 4 -21.50 7.46 6.11
CA ARG A 4 -21.28 6.40 5.13
C ARG A 4 -20.01 5.65 5.53
N LEU A 5 -20.14 4.34 5.67
CA LEU A 5 -19.01 3.43 5.89
C LEU A 5 -17.96 3.61 4.77
N ARG A 6 -16.69 3.66 5.18
CA ARG A 6 -15.54 3.79 4.27
C ARG A 6 -14.95 2.42 3.93
N LEU A 7 -14.43 2.29 2.72
CA LEU A 7 -13.70 1.11 2.26
C LEU A 7 -12.22 1.42 2.08
N GLY A 8 -11.37 0.74 2.86
CA GLY A 8 -9.93 0.66 2.60
C GLY A 8 -9.60 -0.61 1.81
N VAL A 9 -8.89 -0.48 0.69
CA VAL A 9 -8.50 -1.65 -0.14
C VAL A 9 -7.04 -2.01 0.15
N ASN A 10 -6.82 -3.23 0.68
CA ASN A 10 -5.47 -3.77 0.86
C ASN A 10 -4.94 -4.34 -0.48
N ILE A 11 -3.71 -3.95 -0.86
CA ILE A 11 -3.08 -4.31 -2.14
C ILE A 11 -1.93 -5.34 -2.02
N ASP A 12 -1.66 -5.89 -0.84
CA ASP A 12 -0.52 -6.77 -0.56
C ASP A 12 -0.46 -8.00 -1.49
N HIS A 13 -1.62 -8.53 -1.84
CA HIS A 13 -1.71 -9.70 -2.71
C HIS A 13 -1.45 -9.40 -4.19
N VAL A 14 -1.55 -8.14 -4.62
CA VAL A 14 -1.04 -7.73 -5.94
C VAL A 14 0.47 -7.88 -5.98
N ALA A 15 1.16 -7.38 -4.94
CA ALA A 15 2.61 -7.54 -4.80
C ALA A 15 3.03 -9.00 -4.63
N THR A 16 2.21 -9.82 -3.97
CA THR A 16 2.44 -11.27 -3.90
C THR A 16 2.48 -11.91 -5.28
N VAL A 17 1.52 -11.60 -6.16
CA VAL A 17 1.48 -12.11 -7.54
C VAL A 17 2.67 -11.59 -8.35
N ARG A 18 3.05 -10.32 -8.19
CA ARG A 18 4.24 -9.73 -8.82
C ARG A 18 5.50 -10.50 -8.45
N ASN A 19 5.72 -10.68 -7.15
CA ASN A 19 6.95 -11.27 -6.61
C ASN A 19 7.10 -12.74 -6.99
N ALA A 20 5.99 -13.48 -7.16
CA ALA A 20 6.02 -14.88 -7.57
C ALA A 20 6.70 -15.11 -8.94
N ARG A 21 6.81 -14.08 -9.78
CA ARG A 21 7.49 -14.16 -11.09
C ARG A 21 8.70 -13.24 -11.23
N GLY A 22 9.00 -12.42 -10.21
CA GLY A 22 10.11 -11.47 -10.24
C GLY A 22 10.02 -10.44 -11.37
N SER A 23 8.83 -10.19 -11.89
CA SER A 23 8.59 -9.21 -12.96
C SER A 23 8.07 -7.89 -12.37
N GLY A 24 8.03 -6.82 -13.16
CA GLY A 24 7.41 -5.55 -12.75
C GLY A 24 5.87 -5.56 -12.72
N TYR A 25 5.22 -6.69 -13.00
CA TYR A 25 3.76 -6.78 -13.09
C TYR A 25 3.17 -7.97 -12.31
N PRO A 26 1.93 -7.84 -11.80
CA PRO A 26 1.15 -6.60 -11.73
C PRO A 26 1.77 -5.56 -10.78
N ASP A 27 1.66 -4.28 -11.12
CA ASP A 27 2.16 -3.17 -10.28
C ASP A 27 1.16 -2.86 -9.14
N PRO A 28 1.55 -2.97 -7.86
CA PRO A 28 0.68 -2.65 -6.72
C PRO A 28 0.21 -1.19 -6.73
N VAL A 29 1.05 -0.25 -7.17
CA VAL A 29 0.69 1.18 -7.20
C VAL A 29 -0.42 1.42 -8.22
N ARG A 30 -0.31 0.80 -9.40
CA ARG A 30 -1.38 0.85 -10.41
C ARG A 30 -2.69 0.25 -9.88
N ALA A 31 -2.62 -0.85 -9.13
CA ALA A 31 -3.81 -1.45 -8.53
C ALA A 31 -4.45 -0.53 -7.48
N ALA A 32 -3.63 0.17 -6.69
CA ALA A 32 -4.11 1.17 -5.74
C ALA A 32 -4.85 2.32 -6.43
N LEU A 33 -4.26 2.90 -7.48
CA LEU A 33 -4.88 3.99 -8.25
C LEU A 33 -6.22 3.56 -8.88
N LEU A 34 -6.29 2.34 -9.42
CA LEU A 34 -7.54 1.78 -9.95
C LEU A 34 -8.59 1.57 -8.85
N ALA A 35 -8.19 1.15 -7.65
CA ALA A 35 -9.11 1.01 -6.52
C ALA A 35 -9.67 2.38 -6.09
N VAL A 36 -8.85 3.43 -6.07
CA VAL A 36 -9.29 4.80 -5.79
C VAL A 36 -10.25 5.31 -6.86
N GLU A 37 -9.94 5.11 -8.15
CA GLU A 37 -10.82 5.46 -9.26
C GLU A 37 -12.17 4.74 -9.17
N ALA A 38 -12.16 3.48 -8.68
CA ALA A 38 -13.38 2.70 -8.43
C ALA A 38 -14.14 3.09 -7.16
N GLY A 39 -13.64 4.05 -6.37
CA GLY A 39 -14.33 4.61 -5.20
C GLY A 39 -13.85 4.11 -3.84
N ALA A 40 -12.64 3.56 -3.74
CA ALA A 40 -12.02 3.30 -2.44
C ALA A 40 -11.74 4.62 -1.69
N ASP A 41 -12.06 4.64 -0.39
CA ASP A 41 -11.86 5.81 0.47
C ASP A 41 -10.43 5.88 1.03
N GLY A 42 -9.65 4.80 0.86
CA GLY A 42 -8.28 4.68 1.31
C GLY A 42 -7.62 3.42 0.76
N ILE A 43 -6.30 3.37 0.82
CA ILE A 43 -5.50 2.21 0.43
C ILE A 43 -4.78 1.68 1.64
N THR A 44 -4.73 0.37 1.80
CA THR A 44 -3.95 -0.30 2.83
C THR A 44 -2.77 -1.02 2.20
N ALA A 45 -1.58 -0.88 2.78
CA ALA A 45 -0.41 -1.64 2.40
C ALA A 45 0.35 -2.05 3.66
N HIS A 46 0.77 -3.31 3.73
CA HIS A 46 1.54 -3.85 4.83
C HIS A 46 3.00 -4.01 4.44
N LEU A 47 3.83 -3.06 4.87
CA LEU A 47 5.27 -3.19 4.74
C LEU A 47 5.78 -4.12 5.86
N ARG A 48 6.19 -5.32 5.48
CA ARG A 48 6.75 -6.31 6.41
C ARG A 48 8.26 -6.11 6.54
N GLU A 49 8.81 -6.43 7.71
CA GLU A 49 10.27 -6.44 7.95
C GLU A 49 11.02 -7.34 6.96
N ASP A 50 10.41 -8.46 6.54
CA ASP A 50 10.97 -9.40 5.56
C ASP A 50 10.70 -9.03 4.08
N ARG A 51 9.97 -7.92 3.83
CA ARG A 51 9.59 -7.44 2.49
C ARG A 51 8.98 -8.54 1.60
N ARG A 52 8.21 -9.44 2.19
CA ARG A 52 7.64 -10.61 1.49
C ARG A 52 6.77 -10.25 0.28
N HIS A 53 6.04 -9.15 0.36
CA HIS A 53 5.14 -8.66 -0.71
C HIS A 53 5.43 -7.21 -1.07
N ILE A 54 4.90 -6.27 -0.30
CA ILE A 54 5.12 -4.82 -0.47
C ILE A 54 6.58 -4.49 -0.15
N THR A 55 7.18 -3.62 -0.96
CA THR A 55 8.54 -3.14 -0.79
C THR A 55 8.57 -1.67 -0.34
N ASP A 56 9.73 -1.22 0.12
CA ASP A 56 9.97 0.18 0.48
C ASP A 56 9.75 1.14 -0.71
N GLU A 57 10.05 0.69 -1.95
CA GLU A 57 9.78 1.45 -3.18
C GLU A 57 8.28 1.57 -3.46
N ASP A 58 7.50 0.49 -3.24
CA ASP A 58 6.04 0.54 -3.36
C ASP A 58 5.46 1.60 -2.41
N ILE A 59 5.92 1.65 -1.15
CA ILE A 59 5.46 2.65 -0.17
C ILE A 59 5.81 4.08 -0.61
N ALA A 60 7.05 4.31 -1.05
CA ALA A 60 7.46 5.63 -1.50
C ALA A 60 6.63 6.14 -2.68
N ARG A 61 6.30 5.26 -3.63
CA ARG A 61 5.44 5.57 -4.77
C ARG A 61 3.99 5.79 -4.35
N LEU A 62 3.43 4.95 -3.47
CA LEU A 62 2.07 5.13 -2.95
C LEU A 62 1.90 6.49 -2.26
N VAL A 63 2.86 6.89 -1.41
CA VAL A 63 2.82 8.18 -0.71
C VAL A 63 2.87 9.35 -1.71
N ALA A 64 3.64 9.22 -2.78
CA ALA A 64 3.75 10.27 -3.81
C ALA A 64 2.54 10.35 -4.75
N GLU A 65 1.89 9.22 -5.04
CA GLU A 65 0.88 9.11 -6.10
C GLU A 65 -0.57 9.09 -5.58
N LEU A 66 -0.83 8.67 -4.33
CA LEU A 66 -2.19 8.56 -3.80
C LEU A 66 -2.81 9.92 -3.46
N THR A 67 -4.08 10.08 -3.80
CA THR A 67 -4.91 11.25 -3.45
C THR A 67 -5.84 10.98 -2.26
N VAL A 68 -5.87 9.75 -1.76
CA VAL A 68 -6.63 9.29 -0.59
C VAL A 68 -5.66 8.82 0.51
N PRO A 69 -6.11 8.71 1.78
CA PRO A 69 -5.25 8.24 2.85
C PRO A 69 -4.64 6.85 2.58
N LEU A 70 -3.35 6.73 2.87
CA LEU A 70 -2.65 5.45 2.98
C LEU A 70 -2.71 4.96 4.43
N ASN A 71 -3.29 3.79 4.64
CA ASN A 71 -3.21 3.03 5.88
C ASN A 71 -1.98 2.11 5.81
N LEU A 72 -0.87 2.56 6.39
CA LEU A 72 0.39 1.82 6.44
C LEU A 72 0.37 0.84 7.62
N GLU A 73 0.24 -0.45 7.33
CA GLU A 73 0.39 -1.52 8.32
C GLU A 73 1.86 -1.92 8.46
N MET A 74 2.34 -2.06 9.69
CA MET A 74 3.74 -2.35 9.99
C MET A 74 3.93 -2.99 11.36
N ALA A 75 5.09 -3.64 11.55
CA ALA A 75 5.52 -4.09 12.87
C ALA A 75 5.91 -2.90 13.76
N ALA A 76 5.77 -3.05 15.08
CA ALA A 76 6.13 -2.03 16.06
C ALA A 76 7.65 -2.06 16.36
N THR A 77 8.47 -1.76 15.36
CA THR A 77 9.93 -1.68 15.47
C THR A 77 10.44 -0.29 15.11
N GLU A 78 11.62 0.09 15.63
CA GLU A 78 12.23 1.40 15.35
C GLU A 78 12.53 1.60 13.86
N GLU A 79 12.92 0.54 13.15
CA GLU A 79 13.13 0.58 11.69
C GLU A 79 11.83 0.97 10.97
N MET A 80 10.74 0.28 11.28
CA MET A 80 9.45 0.50 10.63
C MET A 80 8.87 1.88 10.98
N LEU A 81 9.01 2.31 12.24
CA LEU A 81 8.64 3.66 12.65
C LEU A 81 9.43 4.73 11.90
N GLY A 82 10.75 4.51 11.72
CA GLY A 82 11.59 5.41 10.93
C GLY A 82 11.16 5.50 9.46
N ILE A 83 10.73 4.39 8.86
CA ILE A 83 10.17 4.38 7.50
C ILE A 83 8.85 5.16 7.46
N ALA A 84 7.95 4.92 8.41
CA ALA A 84 6.66 5.61 8.47
C ALA A 84 6.80 7.14 8.64
N LEU A 85 7.75 7.60 9.45
CA LEU A 85 7.99 9.03 9.70
C LEU A 85 8.72 9.76 8.56
N LYS A 86 9.34 9.02 7.64
CA LYS A 86 10.02 9.59 6.46
C LYS A 86 9.04 10.07 5.39
N HIS A 87 7.82 9.53 5.42
CA HIS A 87 6.76 9.74 4.44
C HIS A 87 5.64 10.61 5.01
#